data_AF-B3PHY4-F1
#
_entry.id   AF-B3PHY4-F1
#
_cell.length_a   1.000
_cell.length_b   1.000
_cell.length_c   1.000
_cell.angle_alpha   90.00
_cell.angle_beta   90.00
_cell.angle_gamma   90.00
#
_symmetry.space_group_name_H-M   'P 1'
#
loop_
_entity.id
_entity.type
_entity.pdbx_description
1 polymer ?
#
loop_
_entity_poly.entity_id
_entity_poly.type
_entity_poly.pdbx_seq_one_letter_code
_entity_poly.pdbx_strand_id
1 'polypeptide(L)' 'MTTPTPSQQLLQFHDDFVELQSLCAFLCDAMVAITLAELLVDKRSVNGLQLCAGQVKRRAEALEAQLLGLRAVYGGV' A
#
# COMPACT_ATOMS: atom_id res chain seq x y z
N MET A 1 6.11 18.56 22.10
CA MET A 1 5.73 17.45 21.21
C MET A 1 5.34 16.27 22.09
N THR A 2 4.06 15.93 22.17
CA THR A 2 3.56 14.78 22.93
C THR A 2 3.76 13.51 22.12
N THR A 3 4.32 12.47 22.73
CA THR A 3 4.44 11.15 22.11
C THR A 3 3.04 10.58 21.80
N PRO A 4 2.83 9.99 20.62
CA PRO A 4 1.53 9.41 20.28
C PRO A 4 1.20 8.25 21.23
N THR A 5 -0.05 8.20 21.68
CA THR A 5 -0.58 7.10 22.49
C THR A 5 -0.64 5.80 21.69
N PRO A 6 -0.67 4.63 22.35
CA PRO A 6 -0.81 3.34 21.68
C PRO A 6 -1.99 3.25 20.71
N SER A 7 -3.16 3.74 21.13
CA SER A 7 -4.35 3.78 20.28
C SER A 7 -4.16 4.68 19.06
N GLN A 8 -3.46 5.81 19.19
CA GLN A 8 -3.17 6.70 18.06
C GLN A 8 -2.22 6.03 17.06
N GLN A 9 -1.22 5.27 17.53
CA GLN A 9 -0.32 4.53 16.66
C GLN A 9 -1.04 3.42 15.88
N LEU A 10 -1.93 2.68 16.54
CA LEU A 10 -2.72 1.64 15.89
C LEU A 10 -3.72 2.20 14.88
N LEU A 11 -4.37 3.33 15.19
CA LEU A 11 -5.26 4.02 14.26
C LEU A 11 -4.50 4.54 13.04
N GLN A 12 -3.34 5.18 13.24
CA GLN A 12 -2.52 5.64 12.11
C GLN A 12 -2.10 4.48 11.22
N PHE A 13 -1.65 3.37 11.82
CA PHE A 13 -1.31 2.17 11.06
C PHE A 13 -2.50 1.62 10.25
N HIS A 14 -3.68 1.59 10.87
CA HIS A 14 -4.90 1.17 10.20
C HIS A 14 -5.24 2.07 9.00
N ASP A 15 -5.15 3.39 9.17
CA ASP A 15 -5.43 4.34 8.09
C ASP A 15 -4.44 4.18 6.92
N ASP A 16 -3.15 4.03 7.24
CA ASP A 16 -2.10 3.77 6.25
C ASP A 16 -2.32 2.42 5.52
N PHE A 17 -2.82 1.41 6.25
CA PHE A 17 -3.16 0.09 5.70
C PHE A 17 -4.36 0.16 4.75
N VAL A 18 -5.43 0.87 5.11
CA VAL A 18 -6.61 1.06 4.26
C VAL A 18 -6.24 1.82 2.98
N GLU A 19 -5.35 2.81 3.08
CA GLU A 19 -4.85 3.51 1.90
C GLU A 19 -4.05 2.58 0.98
N LEU A 20 -3.15 1.76 1.54
CA LEU A 20 -2.41 0.76 0.77
C LEU A 20 -3.36 -0.24 0.07
N GLN A 21 -4.38 -0.72 0.77
CA GLN A 21 -5.38 -1.62 0.21
C GLN A 21 -6.10 -0.99 -0.99
N SER A 22 -6.47 0.29 -0.87
CA SER A 22 -7.12 1.04 -1.94
C SER A 22 -6.22 1.17 -3.18
N LEU A 23 -4.91 1.39 -2.98
CA LEU A 23 -3.95 1.43 -4.08
C LEU A 23 -3.75 0.06 -4.74
N CYS A 24 -3.74 -1.02 -3.97
CA CYS A 24 -3.70 -2.38 -4.52
C CYS A 24 -4.93 -2.68 -5.37
N ALA A 25 -6.13 -2.32 -4.89
CA ALA A 25 -7.37 -2.48 -5.64
C ALA A 25 -7.34 -1.71 -6.97
N PHE A 26 -6.94 -0.44 -6.93
CA PHE A 26 -6.77 0.37 -8.14
C PHE A 26 -5.81 -0.27 -9.16
N LEU A 27 -4.65 -0.77 -8.69
CA LEU A 27 -3.67 -1.42 -9.57
C LEU A 27 -4.23 -2.70 -10.20
N CYS A 28 -4.98 -3.50 -9.44
CA CYS A 28 -5.65 -4.69 -9.95
C CYS A 28 -6.70 -4.31 -11.01
N ASP A 29 -7.55 -3.33 -10.74
CA ASP A 29 -8.58 -2.87 -11.68
C ASP A 29 -7.95 -2.35 -12.97
N ALA A 30 -6.84 -1.60 -12.88
CA ALA A 30 -6.10 -1.12 -14.03
C ALA A 30 -5.51 -2.27 -14.88
N MET A 31 -4.94 -3.29 -14.23
CA MET A 31 -4.39 -4.47 -14.91
C MET A 31 -5.49 -5.30 -15.59
N VAL A 32 -6.65 -5.46 -14.94
CA VAL A 32 -7.80 -6.14 -15.53
C VAL A 32 -8.35 -5.35 -16.71
N ALA A 33 -8.54 -4.05 -16.58
CA ALA A 33 -9.02 -3.19 -17.66
C ALA A 33 -8.11 -3.27 -18.89
N ILE A 34 -6.79 -3.26 -18.70
CA ILE A 34 -5.82 -3.43 -19.80
C ILE A 34 -5.92 -4.80 -20.45
N THR A 35 -6.03 -5.85 -19.64
CA THR A 35 -6.09 -7.22 -20.15
C THR A 35 -7.38 -7.47 -20.93
N LEU A 36 -8.50 -6.90 -20.48
CA LEU A 36 -9.82 -7.08 -21.10
C LEU A 36 -10.06 -6.14 -22.27
N ALA A 37 -9.41 -4.98 -22.34
CA ALA A 37 -9.68 -4.00 -23.38
C ALA A 37 -9.19 -4.42 -24.77
N GLU A 38 -8.37 -5.47 -24.89
CA GLU A 38 -7.69 -5.91 -26.14
C GLU A 38 -6.95 -4.78 -26.89
N LEU A 39 -6.78 -3.61 -26.23
CA LEU A 39 -6.18 -2.41 -26.79
C LEU A 39 -4.68 -2.42 -26.53
N LEU A 40 -3.91 -2.00 -27.54
CA LEU A 40 -2.49 -1.73 -27.37
C LEU A 40 -2.32 -0.56 -26.38
N VAL A 41 -1.84 -0.88 -25.18
CA VAL A 41 -1.50 0.12 -24.17
C VAL A 41 -0.28 0.89 -24.62
N ASP A 42 -0.36 2.21 -24.62
CA ASP A 42 0.78 3.04 -24.98
C ASP A 42 1.91 2.94 -23.94
N LYS A 43 3.14 3.18 -24.38
CA LYS A 43 4.34 3.03 -23.53
C LYS A 43 4.30 3.90 -22.27
N ARG A 44 3.65 5.07 -22.29
CA ARG A 44 3.55 5.95 -21.11
C ARG A 44 2.64 5.35 -20.06
N SER A 45 1.52 4.77 -20.47
CA SER A 45 0.59 4.07 -19.58
C SER A 45 1.27 2.85 -18.92
N VAL A 46 2.03 2.06 -19.69
CA VAL A 46 2.85 0.96 -19.13
C VAL A 46 3.86 1.46 -18.10
N ASN A 47 4.59 2.53 -18.41
CA ASN A 47 5.55 3.12 -17.47
C ASN A 47 4.86 3.63 -16.20
N GLY A 48 3.68 4.26 -16.34
CA GLY A 48 2.88 4.73 -15.20
C GLY A 48 2.47 3.58 -14.27
N LEU A 49 2.05 2.44 -14.84
CA LEU A 49 1.72 1.25 -14.06
C LEU A 49 2.93 0.64 -13.37
N GLN A 50 4.07 0.57 -14.04
CA GLN A 50 5.31 0.10 -13.42
C GLN A 50 5.74 0.98 -12.24
N LEU A 51 5.65 2.31 -12.40
CA LEU A 51 5.93 3.25 -11.32
C LEU A 51 4.95 3.09 -10.16
N CYS A 52 3.64 2.97 -10.45
CA CYS A 52 2.60 2.74 -9.46
C CYS A 52 2.84 1.42 -8.70
N ALA A 53 3.08 0.32 -9.40
CA ALA A 53 3.40 -0.98 -8.80
C ALA A 53 4.65 -0.90 -7.89
N GLY A 54 5.69 -0.19 -8.34
CA GLY A 54 6.89 0.04 -7.54
C GLY A 54 6.64 0.92 -6.29
N GLN A 55 5.72 1.87 -6.36
CA GLN A 55 5.29 2.65 -5.19
C GLN A 55 4.48 1.80 -4.21
N VAL A 56 3.52 1.03 -4.69
CA VAL A 56 2.69 0.11 -3.87
C VAL A 56 3.60 -0.88 -3.13
N LYS A 57 4.56 -1.49 -3.83
CA LYS A 57 5.53 -2.42 -3.21
C LYS A 57 6.31 -1.76 -2.06
N ARG A 58 6.90 -0.58 -2.29
CA ARG A 58 7.67 0.13 -1.26
C ARG A 58 6.81 0.53 -0.06
N ARG A 59 5.55 0.92 -0.29
CA ARG A 59 4.61 1.23 0.79
C ARG A 59 4.25 -0.02 1.59
N ALA A 60 4.05 -1.17 0.93
CA ALA A 60 3.80 -2.44 1.60
C ALA A 60 4.98 -2.85 2.50
N GLU A 61 6.21 -2.76 1.99
CA GLU A 61 7.44 -3.06 2.76
C GLU A 61 7.59 -2.12 3.98
N ALA A 62 7.31 -0.83 3.81
CA ALA A 62 7.34 0.13 4.90
C ALA A 62 6.28 -0.17 5.97
N LEU A 63 5.06 -0.52 5.54
CA LEU A 63 3.97 -0.84 6.45
C LEU A 63 4.21 -2.16 7.19
N GLU A 64 4.81 -3.16 6.53
CA GLU A 64 5.24 -4.40 7.19
C GLU A 64 6.26 -4.11 8.30
N ALA A 65 7.26 -3.27 8.03
CA ALA A 65 8.23 -2.86 9.05
C ALA A 65 7.55 -2.15 10.24
N GLN A 66 6.56 -1.29 9.99
CA GLN A 66 5.77 -0.66 11.04
C GLN A 66 4.98 -1.68 11.85
N LEU A 67 4.33 -2.65 11.21
CA LEU A 67 3.57 -3.71 11.88
C LEU A 67 4.47 -4.56 12.78
N LEU A 68 5.68 -4.90 12.32
CA LEU A 68 6.66 -5.61 13.13
C LEU A 68 7.08 -4.79 14.36
N GLY A 69 7.27 -3.48 14.21
CA GLY A 69 7.51 -2.56 15.32
C GLY A 69 6.36 -2.55 16.32
N LEU A 70 5.12 -2.42 15.85
CA LEU A 70 3.92 -2.46 16.69
C LEU A 70 3.77 -3.83 17.38
N ARG A 71 4.06 -4.94 16.70
CA ARG A 71 4.03 -6.28 17.29
C ARG A 71 5.08 -6.45 18.39
N ALA A 72 6.28 -5.90 18.22
CA ALA A 72 7.29 -5.93 19.26
C ALA A 72 6.89 -5.12 20.51
N VAL A 73 6.12 -4.04 20.33
CA VAL A 73 5.66 -3.18 21.44
C VAL A 73 4.41 -3.72 22.13
N TYR A 74 3.47 -4.29 21.37
CA TYR A 74 2.12 -4.63 21.86
C TYR A 74 1.78 -6.13 21.83
N GLY A 75 2.51 -6.92 21.06
CA GLY A 75 2.18 -8.31 20.74
C GLY A 75 2.71 -9.35 21.72
N GLY A 76 2.94 -8.98 22.99
CA GLY A 76 3.55 -9.83 24.01
C GLY A 76 2.88 -11.21 24.16
N VAL A 77 3.48 -12.20 23.52
CA VAL A 77 3.58 -13.61 23.90
C VAL A 77 5.00 -14.06 23.58
#